data_AF-A0AAD5BRM1-F1
#
_entry.id   AF-A0AAD5BRM1-F1
#
_cell.length_a   1.000
_cell.length_b   1.000
_cell.length_c   1.000
_cell.angle_alpha   90.00
_cell.angle_beta   90.00
_cell.angle_gamma   90.00
#
_symmetry.space_group_name_H-M   'P 1'
#
loop_
_entity.id
_entity.type
_entity.pdbx_description
1 polymer ?
#
loop_
_entity_poly.entity_id
_entity_poly.type
_entity_poly.pdbx_seq_one_letter_code
_entity_poly.pdbx_strand_id
1 'polypeptide(L)'
;MALAPCFKPLQLPSRRSSCSCSAVAQPDSSSTSLSSSPVTYRPAVILPGLGNNTGDYQKLSLTLQGYGVSTVVAKVSRIDWLRNAAGGPLSIIGHSAGGWLARVYMEEFAKENNNISLLLTLGSPLQPPPKGLPGVVDQTRGLLDYVEKNCRNAVYTPELRYVCIAGRYIYGSRLFGNSDPAATIPVSVEQSVPDATIASEAGTLISTGATFRTRFVGQGYKQVCGQADVWGDGVVPEVSAHLEGALNISFDGVYHSPVGSDDESRPWYGSPAIVEQWVHHLLN
;
A
#
# COMPACT_ATOMS: atom_id res chain seq x y z
N MET A 1 12.61 -51.90 15.84
CA MET A 1 12.98 -51.13 17.04
C MET A 1 13.36 -49.72 16.61
N ALA A 2 12.46 -48.76 16.78
CA ALA A 2 12.73 -47.32 16.92
C ALA A 2 11.39 -46.66 17.31
N LEU A 3 11.37 -46.06 18.50
CA LEU A 3 10.20 -45.47 19.15
C LEU A 3 9.88 -44.09 18.57
N ALA A 4 8.59 -43.79 18.44
CA ALA A 4 8.07 -42.46 18.13
C ALA A 4 8.23 -41.51 19.35
N PRO A 5 8.48 -40.21 19.15
CA PRO A 5 8.60 -39.25 20.24
C PRO A 5 7.23 -38.87 20.82
N CYS A 6 7.14 -38.95 22.15
CA CYS A 6 5.99 -38.60 22.97
C CYS A 6 5.93 -37.08 23.17
N PHE A 7 4.87 -36.43 22.65
CA PHE A 7 4.55 -35.04 22.93
C PHE A 7 3.68 -34.93 24.19
N LYS A 8 4.16 -34.19 25.20
CA LYS A 8 3.36 -33.82 26.39
C LYS A 8 2.52 -32.57 26.09
N PRO A 9 1.21 -32.54 26.42
CA PRO A 9 0.40 -31.34 26.29
C PRO A 9 0.66 -30.34 27.43
N LEU A 10 0.75 -29.05 27.06
CA LEU A 10 0.81 -27.90 27.96
C LEU A 10 -0.53 -27.71 28.68
N GLN A 11 -0.47 -27.54 30.01
CA GLN A 11 -1.63 -27.43 30.90
C GLN A 11 -1.98 -25.93 31.09
N LEU A 12 -3.13 -25.48 30.58
CA LEU A 12 -3.66 -24.13 30.83
C LEU A 12 -4.34 -24.05 32.21
N PRO A 13 -4.15 -22.96 32.98
CA PRO A 13 -4.80 -22.80 34.27
C PRO A 13 -6.29 -22.44 34.14
N SER A 14 -7.15 -23.24 34.76
CA SER A 14 -8.59 -23.01 34.86
C SER A 14 -8.91 -21.88 35.86
N ARG A 15 -9.59 -20.83 35.42
CA ARG A 15 -10.35 -19.96 36.33
C ARG A 15 -11.83 -20.03 35.97
N ARG A 16 -12.56 -20.87 36.71
CA ARG A 16 -14.02 -20.76 36.83
C ARG A 16 -14.33 -19.54 37.70
N SER A 17 -15.14 -18.63 37.19
CA SER A 17 -15.80 -17.59 38.00
C SER A 17 -17.28 -17.63 37.68
N SER A 18 -18.01 -18.42 38.47
CA SER A 18 -19.47 -18.40 38.54
C SER A 18 -19.86 -17.53 39.72
N CYS A 19 -20.30 -16.30 39.45
CA CYS A 19 -20.83 -15.40 40.47
C CYS A 19 -22.31 -15.72 40.68
N SER A 20 -22.64 -16.27 41.85
CA SER A 20 -24.02 -16.39 42.35
C SER A 20 -24.35 -15.14 43.16
N CYS A 21 -25.46 -14.50 42.83
CA CYS A 21 -26.03 -13.37 43.54
C CYS A 21 -26.86 -13.83 44.75
N SER A 22 -26.61 -13.22 45.91
CA SER A 22 -27.54 -13.20 47.06
C SER A 22 -27.48 -11.81 47.68
N ALA A 23 -28.64 -11.18 47.82
CA ALA A 23 -28.86 -9.84 48.34
C ALA A 23 -29.27 -9.87 49.81
N VAL A 24 -28.77 -8.94 50.64
CA VAL A 24 -29.49 -8.32 51.77
C VAL A 24 -28.90 -6.92 52.01
N ALA A 25 -29.78 -5.93 52.17
CA ALA A 25 -29.51 -4.49 52.25
C ALA A 25 -29.44 -3.96 53.68
N GLN A 26 -28.68 -2.87 53.91
CA GLN A 26 -29.02 -1.76 54.83
C GLN A 26 -28.26 -0.48 54.43
N PRO A 27 -28.77 0.72 54.80
CA PRO A 27 -28.58 1.96 54.05
C PRO A 27 -27.50 2.86 54.65
N ASP A 28 -26.82 3.63 53.82
CA ASP A 28 -26.20 4.87 54.28
C ASP A 28 -26.43 6.01 53.30
N SER A 29 -26.88 7.11 53.89
CA SER A 29 -27.29 8.32 53.23
C SER A 29 -26.06 9.10 52.77
N SER A 30 -25.92 9.33 51.48
CA SER A 30 -25.10 10.43 50.97
C SER A 30 -25.65 10.88 49.62
N SER A 31 -26.27 12.05 49.63
CA SER A 31 -26.69 12.78 48.44
C SER A 31 -25.46 13.12 47.60
N THR A 32 -25.15 12.28 46.63
CA THR A 32 -24.22 12.60 45.55
C THR A 32 -25.04 12.81 44.29
N SER A 33 -25.13 14.06 43.85
CA SER A 33 -25.62 14.40 42.52
C SER A 33 -24.65 13.80 41.51
N LEU A 34 -24.99 12.60 40.99
CA LEU A 34 -24.29 11.95 39.90
C LEU A 34 -24.48 12.80 38.64
N SER A 35 -23.55 13.71 38.40
CA SER A 35 -23.30 14.25 37.07
C SER A 35 -22.90 13.09 36.18
N SER A 36 -23.87 12.48 35.49
CA SER A 36 -23.58 11.46 34.48
C SER A 36 -22.72 12.09 33.40
N SER A 37 -21.43 11.78 33.40
CA SER A 37 -20.57 12.04 32.26
C SER A 37 -21.25 11.46 31.01
N PRO A 38 -21.30 12.18 29.88
CA PRO A 38 -21.94 11.66 28.69
C PRO A 38 -21.26 10.34 28.32
N VAL A 39 -22.06 9.26 28.31
CA VAL A 39 -21.58 7.93 27.92
C VAL A 39 -21.22 8.03 26.45
N THR A 40 -19.92 7.99 26.15
CA THR A 40 -19.44 7.92 24.77
C THR A 40 -19.48 6.48 24.32
N TYR A 41 -20.48 6.15 23.49
CA TYR A 41 -20.63 4.82 22.94
C TYR A 41 -19.55 4.56 21.88
N ARG A 42 -18.94 3.37 21.92
CA ARG A 42 -17.97 2.94 20.90
C ARG A 42 -18.72 2.63 19.60
N PRO A 43 -18.25 3.11 18.44
CA PRO A 43 -18.83 2.71 17.16
C PRO A 43 -18.78 1.19 16.95
N ALA A 44 -19.81 0.64 16.32
CA ALA A 44 -19.93 -0.78 16.00
C ALA A 44 -19.88 -1.02 14.49
N VAL A 45 -19.16 -2.06 14.08
CA VAL A 45 -19.18 -2.57 12.69
C VAL A 45 -19.84 -3.94 12.70
N ILE A 46 -20.92 -4.09 11.94
CA ILE A 46 -21.61 -5.37 11.75
C ILE A 46 -21.04 -6.02 10.49
N LEU A 47 -20.51 -7.23 10.66
CA LEU A 47 -20.02 -8.07 9.58
C LEU A 47 -21.09 -9.14 9.29
N PRO A 48 -21.72 -9.14 8.10
CA PRO A 48 -22.70 -10.15 7.74
C PRO A 48 -22.15 -11.58 7.83
N GLY A 49 -22.97 -12.50 8.32
CA GLY A 49 -22.69 -13.93 8.32
C GLY A 49 -22.76 -14.53 6.92
N LEU A 50 -22.14 -15.69 6.75
CA LEU A 50 -22.16 -16.44 5.49
C LEU A 50 -23.59 -16.65 4.99
N GLY A 51 -23.87 -16.24 3.75
CA GLY A 51 -25.21 -16.33 3.13
C GLY A 51 -26.13 -15.13 3.39
N ASN A 52 -25.78 -14.23 4.32
CA ASN A 52 -26.54 -13.01 4.58
C ASN A 52 -26.06 -11.81 3.77
N ASN A 53 -26.94 -10.86 3.48
CA ASN A 53 -26.55 -9.60 2.86
C ASN A 53 -26.61 -8.44 3.87
N THR A 54 -26.14 -7.26 3.46
CA THR A 54 -26.20 -6.03 4.28
C THR A 54 -27.62 -5.69 4.77
N GLY A 55 -28.64 -5.98 3.96
CA GLY A 55 -30.04 -5.70 4.28
C GLY A 55 -30.55 -6.51 5.48
N ASP A 56 -30.06 -7.73 5.65
CA ASP A 56 -30.48 -8.63 6.75
C ASP A 56 -30.20 -8.05 8.15
N TYR A 57 -29.27 -7.08 8.24
CA TYR A 57 -28.84 -6.47 9.50
C TYR A 57 -29.42 -5.08 9.75
N GLN A 58 -30.30 -4.55 8.88
CA GLN A 58 -30.88 -3.22 9.05
C GLN A 58 -31.57 -3.05 10.41
N LYS A 59 -32.35 -4.04 10.84
CA LYS A 59 -33.03 -4.02 12.14
C LYS A 59 -32.03 -3.91 13.30
N LEU A 60 -30.94 -4.68 13.26
CA LEU A 60 -29.90 -4.64 14.29
C LEU A 60 -29.21 -3.27 14.30
N SER A 61 -28.87 -2.74 13.12
CA SER A 61 -28.25 -1.42 12.99
C SER A 61 -29.13 -0.32 13.58
N LEU A 62 -30.43 -0.31 13.26
CA LEU A 62 -31.39 0.68 13.78
C LEU A 62 -31.55 0.56 15.29
N THR A 63 -31.61 -0.67 15.82
CA THR A 63 -31.69 -0.89 17.27
C THR A 63 -30.46 -0.32 17.97
N LEU A 64 -29.25 -0.60 17.47
CA LEU A 64 -28.01 -0.08 18.06
C LEU A 64 -27.91 1.45 17.98
N GLN A 65 -28.32 2.03 16.85
CA GLN A 65 -28.43 3.48 16.71
C GLN A 65 -29.45 4.08 17.69
N GLY A 66 -30.56 3.38 17.97
CA GLY A 66 -31.53 3.77 19.01
C GLY A 66 -30.94 3.81 20.42
N TYR A 67 -29.88 3.03 20.69
CA TYR A 67 -29.10 3.09 21.93
C TYR A 67 -27.97 4.14 21.90
N GLY A 68 -27.87 4.95 20.84
CA GLY A 68 -26.81 5.94 20.67
C GLY A 68 -25.50 5.37 20.13
N VAL A 69 -25.48 4.11 19.67
CA VAL A 69 -24.30 3.45 19.11
C VAL A 69 -24.22 3.70 17.60
N SER A 70 -23.24 4.52 17.19
CA SER A 70 -22.91 4.68 15.76
C SER A 70 -22.58 3.31 15.15
N THR A 71 -23.34 2.90 14.14
CA THR A 71 -23.25 1.54 13.58
C THR A 71 -23.13 1.58 12.07
N VAL A 72 -22.20 0.78 11.52
CA VAL A 72 -22.02 0.55 10.09
C VAL A 72 -22.15 -0.94 9.80
N VAL A 73 -22.86 -1.31 8.74
CA VAL A 73 -22.92 -2.70 8.24
C VAL A 73 -22.03 -2.81 7.00
N ALA A 74 -21.15 -3.82 6.95
CA ALA A 74 -20.34 -4.07 5.76
C ALA A 74 -21.22 -4.35 4.53
N LYS A 75 -20.85 -3.77 3.39
CA LYS A 75 -21.55 -3.95 2.11
C LYS A 75 -21.22 -5.32 1.53
N VAL A 76 -22.19 -6.23 1.58
CA VAL A 76 -22.09 -7.61 1.10
C VAL A 76 -23.42 -7.98 0.47
N SER A 77 -23.36 -8.52 -0.75
CA SER A 77 -24.49 -9.12 -1.44
C SER A 77 -24.47 -10.65 -1.29
N ARG A 78 -25.60 -11.32 -1.54
CA ARG A 78 -25.62 -12.79 -1.50
C ARG A 78 -24.76 -13.43 -2.57
N ILE A 79 -24.54 -12.74 -3.70
CA ILE A 79 -23.68 -13.24 -4.78
C ILE A 79 -22.19 -13.16 -4.42
N ASP A 80 -21.79 -12.29 -3.49
CA ASP A 80 -20.41 -12.28 -2.98
C ASP A 80 -20.07 -13.58 -2.24
N TRP A 81 -21.07 -14.24 -1.63
CA TRP A 81 -20.88 -15.56 -1.02
C TRP A 81 -20.70 -16.67 -2.05
N LEU A 82 -21.29 -16.55 -3.25
CA LEU A 82 -21.03 -17.48 -4.35
C LEU A 82 -19.56 -17.38 -4.77
N ARG A 83 -18.98 -16.18 -4.82
CA ARG A 83 -17.55 -15.97 -5.10
C ARG A 83 -16.65 -16.58 -4.02
N ASN A 84 -17.02 -16.41 -2.75
CA ASN A 84 -16.29 -17.01 -1.62
C ASN A 84 -16.40 -18.54 -1.60
N ALA A 85 -17.56 -19.10 -1.99
CA ALA A 85 -17.78 -20.55 -2.03
C ALA A 85 -17.18 -21.23 -3.27
N ALA A 86 -17.06 -20.50 -4.39
CA ALA A 86 -16.49 -21.02 -5.63
C ALA A 86 -14.96 -21.22 -5.55
N GLY A 87 -14.27 -20.55 -4.64
CA GLY A 87 -12.82 -20.68 -4.46
C GLY A 87 -12.06 -20.26 -5.73
N GLY A 88 -11.83 -18.96 -5.89
CA GLY A 88 -10.98 -18.44 -6.96
C GLY A 88 -9.62 -18.01 -6.41
N PRO A 89 -8.54 -18.15 -7.20
CA PRO A 89 -7.25 -17.62 -6.77
C PRO A 89 -7.32 -16.10 -6.67
N LEU A 90 -6.76 -15.56 -5.59
CA LEU A 90 -6.73 -14.15 -5.24
C LEU A 90 -5.69 -13.41 -6.09
N SER A 91 -6.04 -12.19 -6.51
CA SER A 91 -5.09 -11.22 -7.04
C SER A 91 -4.75 -10.19 -5.97
N ILE A 92 -3.47 -9.88 -5.77
CA ILE A 92 -3.00 -8.81 -4.90
C ILE A 92 -2.55 -7.63 -5.76
N ILE A 93 -3.02 -6.44 -5.43
CA ILE A 93 -2.53 -5.18 -6.02
C ILE A 93 -1.75 -4.43 -4.95
N GLY A 94 -0.45 -4.23 -5.18
CA GLY A 94 0.43 -3.47 -4.29
C GLY A 94 0.81 -2.14 -4.94
N HIS A 95 0.45 -1.02 -4.32
CA HIS A 95 0.91 0.31 -4.74
C HIS A 95 2.04 0.79 -3.84
N SER A 96 3.09 1.37 -4.41
CA SER A 96 4.22 1.94 -3.65
C SER A 96 4.76 0.90 -2.65
N ALA A 97 4.82 1.21 -1.35
CA ALA A 97 5.24 0.26 -0.31
C ALA A 97 4.40 -1.05 -0.26
N GLY A 98 3.15 -1.01 -0.72
CA GLY A 98 2.27 -2.18 -0.78
C GLY A 98 2.83 -3.33 -1.62
N GLY A 99 3.66 -3.07 -2.63
CA GLY A 99 4.24 -4.11 -3.48
C GLY A 99 5.24 -5.00 -2.73
N TRP A 100 6.17 -4.43 -1.99
CA TRP A 100 7.12 -5.23 -1.20
C TRP A 100 6.45 -5.84 0.04
N LEU A 101 5.46 -5.17 0.64
CA LEU A 101 4.64 -5.75 1.71
C LEU A 101 3.85 -6.97 1.23
N ALA A 102 3.32 -6.93 0.01
CA ALA A 102 2.64 -8.06 -0.59
C ALA A 102 3.58 -9.26 -0.79
N ARG A 103 4.84 -9.02 -1.17
CA ARG A 103 5.85 -10.09 -1.27
C ARG A 103 6.10 -10.75 0.10
N VAL A 104 6.27 -9.95 1.16
CA VAL A 104 6.40 -10.49 2.53
C VAL A 104 5.16 -11.30 2.91
N TYR A 105 3.96 -10.75 2.65
CA TYR A 105 2.71 -11.45 2.95
C TYR A 105 2.61 -12.80 2.25
N MET A 106 2.94 -12.83 0.95
CA MET A 106 2.93 -14.05 0.15
C MET A 106 3.92 -15.10 0.70
N GLU A 107 5.10 -14.67 1.12
CA GLU A 107 6.13 -15.56 1.65
C GLU A 107 5.79 -16.08 3.06
N GLU A 108 5.26 -15.23 3.95
CA GLU A 108 5.03 -15.58 5.35
C GLU A 108 3.67 -16.24 5.61
N PHE A 109 2.63 -15.85 4.89
CA PHE A 109 1.25 -16.22 5.23
C PHE A 109 0.52 -17.00 4.13
N ALA A 110 0.94 -16.87 2.87
CA ALA A 110 0.23 -17.50 1.75
C ALA A 110 1.01 -18.61 1.04
N LYS A 111 2.26 -18.85 1.45
CA LYS A 111 3.21 -19.77 0.81
C LYS A 111 2.70 -21.20 0.65
N GLU A 112 1.89 -21.66 1.61
CA GLU A 112 1.35 -23.03 1.66
C GLU A 112 -0.03 -23.16 1.00
N ASN A 113 -0.77 -22.06 0.89
CA ASN A 113 -2.18 -22.11 0.49
C ASN A 113 -2.40 -21.94 -1.01
N ASN A 114 -1.36 -21.59 -1.79
CA ASN A 114 -1.37 -21.40 -3.26
C ASN A 114 -2.59 -20.64 -3.84
N ASN A 115 -3.30 -19.90 -2.99
CA ASN A 115 -4.55 -19.25 -3.35
C ASN A 115 -4.32 -17.84 -3.90
N ILE A 116 -3.09 -17.49 -4.27
CA ILE A 116 -2.74 -16.23 -4.92
C ILE A 116 -2.16 -16.58 -6.28
N SER A 117 -2.80 -16.11 -7.35
CA SER A 117 -2.34 -16.33 -8.73
C SER A 117 -1.75 -15.09 -9.38
N LEU A 118 -1.86 -13.93 -8.75
CA LEU A 118 -1.36 -12.67 -9.29
C LEU A 118 -0.89 -11.73 -8.19
N LEU A 119 0.31 -11.20 -8.34
CA LEU A 119 0.76 -9.96 -7.72
C LEU A 119 0.96 -8.91 -8.81
N LEU A 120 0.15 -7.86 -8.76
CA LEU A 120 0.27 -6.68 -9.63
C LEU A 120 0.79 -5.51 -8.81
N THR A 121 1.92 -4.93 -9.20
CA THR A 121 2.51 -3.79 -8.49
C THR A 121 2.42 -2.50 -9.29
N LEU A 122 2.14 -1.39 -8.62
CA LEU A 122 1.98 -0.06 -9.19
C LEU A 122 3.01 0.89 -8.57
N GLY A 123 4.08 1.22 -9.30
CA GLY A 123 5.14 2.14 -8.84
C GLY A 123 5.77 1.72 -7.52
N SER A 124 5.93 0.41 -7.28
CA SER A 124 6.48 -0.11 -6.02
C SER A 124 8.01 -0.20 -6.08
N PRO A 125 8.77 0.24 -5.06
CA PRO A 125 10.19 -0.06 -5.01
C PRO A 125 10.38 -1.52 -4.57
N LEU A 126 10.92 -2.36 -5.44
CA LEU A 126 11.00 -3.81 -5.28
C LEU A 126 12.43 -4.35 -5.10
N GLN A 127 13.43 -3.47 -5.26
CA GLN A 127 14.86 -3.78 -5.13
C GLN A 127 15.50 -2.85 -4.09
N PRO A 128 16.44 -3.34 -3.26
CA PRO A 128 17.15 -2.49 -2.31
C PRO A 128 18.08 -1.50 -3.03
N PRO A 129 18.34 -0.32 -2.42
CA PRO A 129 19.36 0.58 -2.92
C PRO A 129 20.75 -0.07 -2.84
N PRO A 130 21.69 0.24 -3.77
CA PRO A 130 23.02 -0.34 -3.72
C PRO A 130 23.78 0.06 -2.45
N LYS A 131 24.48 -0.90 -1.84
CA LYS A 131 25.20 -0.71 -0.57
C LYS A 131 26.46 0.13 -0.75
N GLY A 132 26.74 0.97 0.25
CA GLY A 132 27.99 1.74 0.33
C GLY A 132 28.07 2.93 -0.63
N LEU A 133 26.98 3.30 -1.30
CA LEU A 133 26.96 4.48 -2.17
C LEU A 133 27.01 5.78 -1.36
N PRO A 134 27.95 6.71 -1.66
CA PRO A 134 28.05 7.99 -0.96
C PRO A 134 26.77 8.84 -1.06
N GLY A 135 26.26 9.24 0.10
CA GLY A 135 25.06 10.08 0.24
C GLY A 135 23.74 9.35 -0.04
N VAL A 136 23.75 8.01 -0.10
CA VAL A 136 22.54 7.17 -0.14
C VAL A 136 22.29 6.63 1.25
N VAL A 137 21.11 6.94 1.79
CA VAL A 137 20.61 6.39 3.05
C VAL A 137 19.38 5.56 2.74
N ASP A 138 19.44 4.27 3.02
CA ASP A 138 18.30 3.38 2.86
C ASP A 138 17.16 3.79 3.80
N GLN A 139 16.13 4.40 3.23
CA GLN A 139 14.93 4.87 3.95
C GLN A 139 14.11 3.70 4.50
N THR A 140 14.25 2.52 3.90
CA THR A 140 13.56 1.30 4.34
C THR A 140 14.30 0.60 5.47
N ARG A 141 15.49 1.07 5.86
CA ARG A 141 16.30 0.54 6.97
C ARG A 141 16.55 -0.98 6.86
N GLY A 142 16.81 -1.45 5.65
CA GLY A 142 17.10 -2.85 5.34
C GLY A 142 15.87 -3.71 5.02
N LEU A 143 14.66 -3.14 4.96
CA LEU A 143 13.46 -3.92 4.65
C LEU A 143 13.50 -4.47 3.22
N LEU A 144 13.95 -3.69 2.22
CA LEU A 144 14.05 -4.19 0.86
C LEU A 144 15.15 -5.24 0.70
N ASP A 145 16.26 -5.11 1.45
CA ASP A 145 17.30 -6.15 1.56
C ASP A 145 16.70 -7.45 2.15
N TYR A 146 15.87 -7.33 3.18
CA TYR A 146 15.17 -8.48 3.76
C TYR A 146 14.24 -9.15 2.74
N VAL A 147 13.46 -8.36 1.99
CA VAL A 147 12.54 -8.87 0.97
C VAL A 147 13.30 -9.60 -0.13
N GLU A 148 14.39 -9.00 -0.66
CA GLU A 148 15.23 -9.62 -1.68
C GLU A 148 15.81 -10.96 -1.22
N LYS A 149 16.27 -11.04 0.05
CA LYS A 149 16.90 -12.24 0.59
C LYS A 149 15.92 -13.35 0.95
N ASN A 150 14.72 -13.02 1.42
CA ASN A 150 13.82 -13.98 2.06
C ASN A 150 12.57 -14.32 1.23
N CYS A 151 12.12 -13.42 0.36
CA CYS A 151 10.96 -13.68 -0.49
C CYS A 151 11.39 -14.40 -1.77
N ARG A 152 10.56 -15.33 -2.26
CA ARG A 152 10.74 -15.94 -3.58
C ARG A 152 10.93 -14.88 -4.69
N ASN A 153 11.70 -15.26 -5.69
CA ASN A 153 11.87 -14.47 -6.91
C ASN A 153 10.54 -14.32 -7.63
N ALA A 154 10.38 -13.21 -8.37
CA ALA A 154 9.21 -13.02 -9.20
C ALA A 154 9.18 -14.07 -10.32
N VAL A 155 7.97 -14.49 -10.68
CA VAL A 155 7.71 -15.46 -11.75
C VAL A 155 6.51 -15.02 -12.56
N TYR A 156 6.45 -15.45 -13.82
CA TYR A 156 5.31 -15.24 -14.68
C TYR A 156 4.89 -16.58 -15.31
N THR A 157 4.19 -17.40 -14.52
CA THR A 157 3.69 -18.72 -14.93
C THR A 157 2.15 -18.77 -14.87
N PRO A 158 1.50 -19.82 -15.41
CA PRO A 158 0.05 -19.98 -15.29
C PRO A 158 -0.47 -20.01 -13.84
N GLU A 159 0.34 -20.50 -12.90
CA GLU A 159 -0.04 -20.66 -11.49
C GLU A 159 0.16 -19.37 -10.69
N LEU A 160 1.21 -18.60 -10.99
CA LEU A 160 1.52 -17.35 -10.33
C LEU A 160 2.15 -16.35 -11.30
N ARG A 161 1.53 -15.17 -11.40
CA ARG A 161 1.98 -14.07 -12.23
C ARG A 161 2.44 -12.89 -11.37
N TYR A 162 3.61 -12.35 -11.69
CA TYR A 162 4.04 -11.05 -11.23
C TYR A 162 3.91 -10.07 -12.41
N VAL A 163 3.10 -9.03 -12.23
CA VAL A 163 2.98 -7.92 -13.19
C VAL A 163 3.47 -6.66 -12.49
N CYS A 164 4.57 -6.10 -12.96
CA CYS A 164 5.21 -4.96 -12.34
C CYS A 164 5.09 -3.73 -13.25
N ILE A 165 4.27 -2.76 -12.82
CA ILE A 165 3.97 -1.56 -13.60
C ILE A 165 4.72 -0.37 -13.01
N ALA A 166 5.47 0.32 -13.86
CA ALA A 166 6.23 1.52 -13.55
C ALA A 166 5.70 2.72 -14.35
N GLY A 167 5.79 3.92 -13.77
CA GLY A 167 5.50 5.18 -14.45
C GLY A 167 6.77 5.89 -14.90
N ARG A 168 6.71 6.56 -16.06
CA ARG A 168 7.76 7.44 -16.59
C ARG A 168 7.22 8.87 -16.74
N TYR A 169 6.94 9.49 -15.60
CA TYR A 169 6.40 10.84 -15.55
C TYR A 169 7.48 11.92 -15.64
N ILE A 170 8.63 11.71 -15.01
CA ILE A 170 9.70 12.71 -14.94
C ILE A 170 11.08 12.06 -14.90
N TYR A 171 12.00 12.61 -15.70
CA TYR A 171 13.41 12.25 -15.68
C TYR A 171 14.13 13.03 -14.59
N GLY A 172 14.79 12.32 -13.68
CA GLY A 172 15.56 12.94 -12.61
C GLY A 172 16.85 13.60 -13.12
N SER A 173 17.42 14.51 -12.34
CA SER A 173 18.69 15.16 -12.66
C SER A 173 19.61 15.21 -11.45
N ARG A 174 20.92 15.20 -11.68
CA ARG A 174 21.93 15.30 -10.61
C ARG A 174 21.91 16.70 -9.98
N LEU A 175 22.16 16.78 -8.67
CA LEU A 175 22.53 18.05 -8.03
C LEU A 175 23.87 18.53 -8.60
N PHE A 176 24.03 19.85 -8.77
CA PHE A 176 25.27 20.42 -9.30
C PHE A 176 26.48 19.93 -8.49
N GLY A 177 27.54 19.53 -9.21
CA GLY A 177 28.84 19.26 -8.59
C GLY A 177 29.36 20.51 -7.90
N ASN A 178 30.07 20.32 -6.78
CA ASN A 178 30.47 21.35 -5.83
C ASN A 178 31.49 22.36 -6.41
N SER A 179 31.05 23.25 -7.31
CA SER A 179 31.88 24.35 -7.83
C SER A 179 31.05 25.56 -8.28
N ASP A 180 30.06 25.98 -7.47
CA ASP A 180 29.52 27.35 -7.51
C ASP A 180 28.91 27.72 -6.14
N PRO A 181 29.43 28.75 -5.43
CA PRO A 181 29.00 29.09 -4.07
C PRO A 181 27.84 30.08 -4.12
N ALA A 182 26.68 29.69 -4.64
CA ALA A 182 25.48 30.53 -4.55
C ALA A 182 24.19 29.74 -4.84
N ALA A 183 23.75 28.90 -3.91
CA ALA A 183 22.37 28.44 -3.90
C ALA A 183 21.91 28.16 -2.47
N THR A 184 21.65 29.24 -1.73
CA THR A 184 20.85 29.19 -0.50
C THR A 184 19.46 28.67 -0.86
N ILE A 185 19.05 27.57 -0.24
CA ILE A 185 17.72 26.96 -0.39
C ILE A 185 16.67 27.86 0.27
N PRO A 186 15.61 28.30 -0.42
CA PRO A 186 14.41 28.76 0.24
C PRO A 186 13.40 27.62 0.38
N VAL A 187 12.96 27.43 1.60
CA VAL A 187 11.83 26.59 1.99
C VAL A 187 10.53 27.38 1.75
N SER A 188 9.64 26.76 0.96
CA SER A 188 8.17 26.90 0.94
C SER A 188 7.45 28.02 0.18
N VAL A 189 6.33 27.56 -0.41
CA VAL A 189 5.04 28.19 -0.78
C VAL A 189 4.85 28.63 -2.25
N GLU A 190 3.70 28.18 -2.76
CA GLU A 190 3.03 28.28 -4.06
C GLU A 190 3.24 29.59 -4.85
N GLN A 191 3.24 29.51 -6.19
CA GLN A 191 2.08 29.85 -7.06
C GLN A 191 2.52 30.21 -8.50
N SER A 192 1.76 29.68 -9.47
CA SER A 192 1.46 30.17 -10.84
C SER A 192 2.59 30.43 -11.87
N VAL A 193 2.43 29.77 -13.02
CA VAL A 193 3.05 30.04 -14.34
C VAL A 193 2.57 31.38 -14.95
N PRO A 194 3.24 31.94 -15.97
CA PRO A 194 2.86 31.57 -17.34
C PRO A 194 4.02 31.35 -18.35
N ASP A 195 3.62 30.55 -19.34
CA ASP A 195 4.08 30.27 -20.70
C ASP A 195 5.07 31.22 -21.40
N ALA A 196 6.04 30.65 -22.14
CA ALA A 196 6.71 31.32 -23.24
C ALA A 196 7.28 30.31 -24.26
N THR A 197 6.68 30.34 -25.45
CA THR A 197 7.09 29.69 -26.71
C THR A 197 8.41 30.24 -27.27
N ILE A 198 9.33 29.38 -27.74
CA ILE A 198 10.21 29.65 -28.90
C ILE A 198 10.44 28.36 -29.69
N ALA A 199 10.27 28.45 -31.02
CA ALA A 199 10.52 27.40 -32.00
C ALA A 199 11.87 27.57 -32.72
N SER A 200 12.28 26.46 -33.35
CA SER A 200 13.20 26.29 -34.51
C SER A 200 14.59 25.70 -34.25
N GLU A 201 14.99 24.92 -35.27
CA GLU A 201 15.77 23.69 -35.24
C GLU A 201 17.29 23.87 -35.43
N ALA A 202 18.01 22.84 -34.97
CA ALA A 202 19.07 22.09 -35.67
C ALA A 202 20.42 22.06 -34.94
N GLY A 203 20.73 20.86 -34.42
CA GLY A 203 22.04 20.45 -33.92
C GLY A 203 22.28 20.82 -32.47
N THR A 204 21.81 20.00 -31.53
CA THR A 204 22.02 20.32 -30.11
C THR A 204 22.20 19.05 -29.29
N LEU A 205 23.41 18.88 -28.75
CA LEU A 205 23.65 18.10 -27.54
C LEU A 205 22.50 18.39 -26.56
N ILE A 206 21.76 17.36 -26.16
CA ILE A 206 20.65 17.48 -25.21
C ILE A 206 21.22 17.92 -23.85
N SER A 207 21.50 19.21 -23.71
CA SER A 207 21.54 19.90 -22.44
C SER A 207 20.11 20.33 -22.17
N THR A 208 19.26 19.36 -21.82
CA THR A 208 17.96 19.64 -21.23
C THR A 208 18.23 20.32 -19.89
N GLY A 209 18.00 21.62 -19.83
CA GLY A 209 18.25 22.43 -18.64
C GLY A 209 17.56 21.82 -17.42
N ALA A 210 18.35 21.17 -16.57
CA ALA A 210 17.83 20.56 -15.35
C ALA A 210 17.17 21.65 -14.50
N THR A 211 15.93 21.41 -14.09
CA THR A 211 15.15 22.33 -13.25
C THR A 211 15.38 22.01 -11.78
N PHE A 212 14.99 22.90 -10.87
CA PHE A 212 14.98 22.57 -9.44
C PHE A 212 14.14 21.32 -9.14
N ARG A 213 13.03 21.15 -9.86
CA ARG A 213 12.14 19.99 -9.74
C ARG A 213 12.83 18.70 -10.18
N THR A 214 13.49 18.66 -11.34
CA THR A 214 14.18 17.43 -11.78
C THR A 214 15.36 17.08 -10.87
N ARG A 215 16.04 18.08 -10.29
CA ARG A 215 17.10 17.85 -9.30
C ARG A 215 16.58 17.29 -7.97
N PHE A 216 15.48 17.82 -7.45
CA PHE A 216 14.85 17.32 -6.23
C PHE A 216 14.40 15.87 -6.41
N VAL A 217 13.70 15.58 -7.52
CA VAL A 217 13.26 14.22 -7.86
C VAL A 217 14.45 13.29 -8.08
N GLY A 218 15.47 13.72 -8.81
CA GLY A 218 16.69 12.93 -9.02
C GLY A 218 17.39 12.59 -7.71
N GLN A 219 17.44 13.50 -6.75
CA GLN A 219 17.98 13.19 -5.44
C GLN A 219 17.14 12.15 -4.69
N GLY A 220 15.82 12.19 -4.83
CA GLY A 220 14.91 11.14 -4.33
C GLY A 220 15.20 9.77 -4.98
N TYR A 221 15.27 9.72 -6.31
CA TYR A 221 15.61 8.49 -7.04
C TYR A 221 16.97 7.93 -6.64
N LYS A 222 17.96 8.79 -6.38
CA LYS A 222 19.26 8.37 -5.89
C LYS A 222 19.15 7.64 -4.54
N GLN A 223 18.24 8.04 -3.66
CA GLN A 223 18.02 7.31 -2.40
C GLN A 223 17.40 5.92 -2.61
N VAL A 224 16.64 5.73 -3.69
CA VAL A 224 15.92 4.47 -3.97
C VAL A 224 16.74 3.49 -4.80
N CYS A 225 17.40 3.96 -5.87
CA CYS A 225 18.12 3.10 -6.82
C CYS A 225 19.63 3.41 -6.93
N GLY A 226 20.13 4.41 -6.19
CA GLY A 226 21.52 4.84 -6.27
C GLY A 226 21.84 5.78 -7.43
N GLN A 227 20.89 6.06 -8.33
CA GLN A 227 21.08 6.91 -9.52
C GLN A 227 20.07 8.06 -9.53
N ALA A 228 20.52 9.26 -9.93
CA ALA A 228 19.67 10.45 -9.98
C ALA A 228 19.08 10.72 -11.37
N ASP A 229 19.79 10.30 -12.40
CA ASP A 229 19.53 10.51 -13.82
C ASP A 229 18.83 9.28 -14.41
N VAL A 230 17.60 9.04 -13.94
CA VAL A 230 16.74 7.93 -14.39
C VAL A 230 15.29 8.40 -14.55
N TRP A 231 14.51 7.68 -15.36
CA TRP A 231 13.06 7.85 -15.41
C TRP A 231 12.39 7.29 -14.15
N GLY A 232 11.26 7.88 -13.80
CA GLY A 232 10.37 7.36 -12.78
C GLY A 232 9.06 8.14 -12.71
N ASP A 233 8.22 7.77 -11.74
CA ASP A 233 6.87 8.30 -11.57
C ASP A 233 6.82 9.56 -10.68
N GLY A 234 7.98 10.13 -10.35
CA GLY A 234 8.18 11.26 -9.45
C GLY A 234 8.56 10.86 -8.02
N VAL A 235 8.46 9.58 -7.67
CA VAL A 235 8.86 9.03 -6.35
C VAL A 235 9.74 7.81 -6.51
N VAL A 236 9.28 6.83 -7.29
CA VAL A 236 9.95 5.56 -7.52
C VAL A 236 10.57 5.56 -8.92
N PRO A 237 11.89 5.36 -9.03
CA PRO A 237 12.54 5.21 -10.31
C PRO A 237 12.12 3.90 -10.96
N GLU A 238 11.93 3.92 -12.28
CA GLU A 238 11.45 2.77 -13.06
C GLU A 238 12.26 1.51 -12.80
N VAL A 239 13.59 1.64 -12.75
CA VAL A 239 14.53 0.53 -12.52
C VAL A 239 14.30 -0.20 -11.20
N SER A 240 13.75 0.49 -10.19
CA SER A 240 13.39 -0.11 -8.90
C SER A 240 11.98 -0.68 -8.88
N ALA A 241 11.14 -0.34 -9.86
CA ALA A 241 9.77 -0.82 -9.97
C ALA A 241 9.61 -2.11 -10.77
N HIS A 242 10.67 -2.55 -11.44
CA HIS A 242 10.70 -3.81 -12.17
C HIS A 242 11.38 -4.92 -11.36
N LEU A 243 10.98 -6.15 -11.62
CA LEU A 243 11.60 -7.36 -11.07
C LEU A 243 11.98 -8.32 -12.19
N GLU A 244 13.15 -8.94 -12.07
CA GLU A 244 13.53 -10.05 -12.95
C GLU A 244 12.55 -11.22 -12.77
N GLY A 245 12.11 -11.81 -13.88
CA GLY A 245 11.11 -12.89 -13.89
C GLY A 245 9.65 -12.45 -13.86
N ALA A 246 9.37 -11.14 -13.69
CA ALA A 246 8.03 -10.57 -13.81
C ALA A 246 7.73 -10.10 -15.25
N LEU A 247 6.44 -9.91 -15.57
CA LEU A 247 6.03 -9.08 -16.69
C LEU A 247 6.18 -7.60 -16.28
N ASN A 248 7.21 -6.95 -16.81
CA ASN A 248 7.51 -5.54 -16.52
C ASN A 248 6.90 -4.63 -17.59
N ILE A 249 6.12 -3.63 -17.14
CA ILE A 249 5.40 -2.67 -18.00
C ILE A 249 5.78 -1.26 -17.55
N SER A 250 5.93 -0.35 -18.52
CA SER A 250 6.20 1.06 -18.25
C SER A 250 5.23 1.94 -19.00
N PHE A 251 4.61 2.89 -18.30
CA PHE A 251 3.68 3.86 -18.87
C PHE A 251 4.26 5.27 -18.85
N ASP A 252 4.35 5.88 -20.02
CA ASP A 252 4.83 7.26 -20.16
C ASP A 252 3.82 8.26 -19.58
N GLY A 253 4.31 9.29 -18.91
CA GLY A 253 3.46 10.33 -18.30
C GLY A 253 2.73 9.93 -17.01
N VAL A 254 2.86 8.68 -16.55
CA VAL A 254 2.13 8.19 -15.36
C VAL A 254 2.83 8.56 -14.06
N TYR A 255 2.13 9.33 -13.23
CA TYR A 255 2.54 9.83 -11.92
C TYR A 255 2.31 8.81 -10.80
N HIS A 256 3.04 8.96 -9.69
CA HIS A 256 3.07 8.01 -8.60
C HIS A 256 1.75 7.83 -7.85
N SER A 257 1.03 8.91 -7.55
CA SER A 257 0.03 8.95 -6.47
C SER A 257 -1.33 9.48 -6.94
N PRO A 258 -2.45 9.00 -6.38
CA PRO A 258 -3.75 9.65 -6.58
C PRO A 258 -3.74 11.10 -6.05
N VAL A 259 -2.95 11.37 -5.01
CA VAL A 259 -2.82 12.73 -4.46
C VAL A 259 -2.07 13.59 -5.46
N GLY A 260 -2.76 14.57 -6.02
CA GLY A 260 -2.25 15.43 -7.08
C GLY A 260 -2.57 14.93 -8.49
N SER A 261 -3.07 13.72 -8.70
CA SER A 261 -3.62 13.36 -10.01
C SER A 261 -4.84 14.23 -10.34
N ASP A 262 -4.97 14.63 -11.61
CA ASP A 262 -6.22 15.14 -12.18
C ASP A 262 -6.83 14.15 -13.19
N ASP A 263 -6.26 12.96 -13.32
CA ASP A 263 -6.61 11.88 -14.25
C ASP A 263 -6.49 12.20 -15.75
N GLU A 264 -6.13 13.44 -16.10
CA GLU A 264 -6.03 13.91 -17.48
C GLU A 264 -4.61 14.36 -17.83
N SER A 265 -4.17 15.50 -17.28
CA SER A 265 -2.86 16.09 -17.58
C SER A 265 -1.73 15.48 -16.74
N ARG A 266 -2.09 14.92 -15.58
CA ARG A 266 -1.20 14.20 -14.68
C ARG A 266 -1.89 12.91 -14.22
N PRO A 267 -2.03 11.92 -15.12
CA PRO A 267 -2.64 10.66 -14.76
C PRO A 267 -1.74 9.89 -13.80
N TRP A 268 -2.34 9.08 -12.92
CA TRP A 268 -1.66 8.10 -12.08
C TRP A 268 -2.12 6.69 -12.44
N TYR A 269 -1.52 5.67 -11.82
CA TYR A 269 -1.82 4.27 -12.13
C TYR A 269 -3.31 3.89 -12.07
N GLY A 270 -4.09 4.57 -11.22
CA GLY A 270 -5.52 4.34 -11.05
C GLY A 270 -6.42 5.29 -11.84
N SER A 271 -5.88 6.19 -12.68
CA SER A 271 -6.69 7.01 -13.57
C SER A 271 -7.41 6.13 -14.59
N PRO A 272 -8.68 6.40 -14.96
CA PRO A 272 -9.46 5.51 -15.83
C PRO A 272 -8.75 5.09 -17.13
N ALA A 273 -8.13 6.05 -17.83
CA ALA A 273 -7.40 5.81 -19.07
C ALA A 273 -6.13 4.94 -18.88
N ILE A 274 -5.57 4.90 -17.67
CA ILE A 274 -4.43 4.04 -17.34
C ILE A 274 -4.93 2.66 -16.88
N VAL A 275 -6.00 2.61 -16.08
CA VAL A 275 -6.63 1.35 -15.64
C VAL A 275 -7.04 0.49 -16.82
N GLU A 276 -7.65 1.08 -17.87
CA GLU A 276 -8.01 0.35 -19.09
C GLU A 276 -6.83 -0.39 -19.73
N GLN A 277 -5.61 0.12 -19.56
CA GLN A 277 -4.41 -0.49 -20.14
C GLN A 277 -3.93 -1.73 -19.38
N TRP A 278 -4.22 -1.87 -18.07
CA TRP A 278 -3.69 -2.98 -17.26
C TRP A 278 -4.75 -3.84 -16.57
N VAL A 279 -6.01 -3.40 -16.51
CA VAL A 279 -7.11 -4.13 -15.83
C VAL A 279 -7.34 -5.52 -16.40
N HIS A 280 -7.03 -5.74 -17.67
CA HIS A 280 -7.14 -7.04 -18.33
C HIS A 280 -6.29 -8.14 -17.67
N HIS A 281 -5.23 -7.78 -16.93
CA HIS A 281 -4.46 -8.74 -16.14
C HIS A 281 -5.26 -9.34 -14.96
N LEU A 282 -6.30 -8.63 -14.48
CA LEU A 282 -7.18 -9.09 -13.40
C LEU A 282 -8.38 -9.92 -13.90
N LEU A 283 -8.70 -9.82 -15.19
CA LEU A 283 -9.91 -10.40 -15.78
C LEU A 283 -9.69 -11.78 -16.40
N ASN A 284 -8.44 -12.27 -16.39
CA ASN A 284 -8.00 -13.50 -17.03
C ASN A 284 -7.61 -14.56 -16.01
#